data_AF-A0A6V7BTH8-F1
#
_entry.id   AF-A0A6V7BTH8-F1
#
_cell.length_a   1.000
_cell.length_b   1.000
_cell.length_c   1.000
_cell.angle_alpha   90.00
_cell.angle_beta   90.00
_cell.angle_gamma   90.00
#
_symmetry.space_group_name_H-M   'P 1'
#
loop_
_entity.id
_entity.type
_entity.pdbx_description
1 polymer ?
#
loop_
_entity_poly.entity_id
_entity_poly.type
_entity_poly.pdbx_seq_one_letter_code
_entity_poly.pdbx_strand_id
1 'polypeptide(L)'
;MRLPSRVLSLSCVLPLACAFALAVPTAHAAVFINELHYDDAGASGDSGEAVEVVATAGESLSGYRIYLYNGSAPSAATVYANTAVPAGSLVSCGSQVRVATVSYASNGVQNGPNDGVALVDPNGQLVQFLSYEGAITGSGGPAAGVTSQNLPVSESNSSAVGSSLQLTGTGSSAANFSWAGSSAQTFGACNRGQTFNGSGGGGETGAAPSITSTTPTQGATNFPAAGDLSVGFSEAVTLSSGAFALSCASSGTVALSYPTSGTRFSLSTNTALVGGERCTLAITASAIRDASGLSPAANQAIAFTVATASGGGTGYYSRVNTANAGQLRCSLHTVIKGHTVYPYSGSGTSTWTILEMADEDPNNSGRILDAYRNRSYAKGSDRAGTGSGLTYNREHTWPNSLGFGSASGDKGLPYAPYTDTHMLYLTDTAFNADRGNKPYATCTSSCGERVTEVNDGGGGGSGRYPGNSNWVRTPDGNGGTFEVWGKRKGDMARAVMYMAIRYEGGTDAATGQSEPDLELTDDRSKIVQTSASPAYMGLLSTLLAWHQADPPDDAERARNQVVFSFQGNRNPFVDHPEWATSGLFTSAKPASCQLAN
;
A
#
# COMPACT_ATOMS: atom_id res chain seq x y z
N MET A 1 0.02 -28.10 75.55
CA MET A 1 0.17 -26.77 76.17
C MET A 1 0.06 -25.72 75.06
N ARG A 2 -1.03 -24.97 75.08
CA ARG A 2 -1.34 -23.64 74.50
C ARG A 2 -0.69 -23.14 73.17
N LEU A 3 -1.57 -22.88 72.19
CA LEU A 3 -1.64 -21.72 71.26
C LEU A 3 -1.24 -20.37 71.92
N PRO A 4 -0.85 -19.28 71.21
CA PRO A 4 -1.79 -18.54 70.32
C PRO A 4 -1.27 -17.58 69.18
N SER A 5 -2.19 -17.31 68.23
CA SER A 5 -2.62 -15.99 67.68
C SER A 5 -1.74 -15.20 66.69
N ARG A 6 -2.16 -15.08 65.42
CA ARG A 6 -3.07 -14.07 64.79
C ARG A 6 -2.46 -12.67 64.64
N VAL A 7 -2.34 -12.17 63.39
CA VAL A 7 -3.01 -10.94 62.90
C VAL A 7 -3.22 -11.05 61.37
N LEU A 8 -4.47 -11.09 60.93
CA LEU A 8 -4.89 -10.75 59.56
C LEU A 8 -5.09 -9.23 59.50
N SER A 9 -4.51 -8.54 58.51
CA SER A 9 -4.91 -7.18 58.15
C SER A 9 -5.64 -7.18 56.81
N LEU A 10 -6.87 -6.66 56.87
CA LEU A 10 -7.78 -6.44 55.77
C LEU A 10 -7.54 -5.02 55.23
N SER A 11 -7.37 -4.84 53.91
CA SER A 11 -7.46 -3.51 53.29
C SER A 11 -8.03 -3.62 51.87
N CYS A 12 -9.32 -3.32 51.81
CA CYS A 12 -10.03 -2.54 50.78
C CYS A 12 -9.65 -2.78 49.31
N VAL A 13 -10.46 -3.59 48.62
CA VAL A 13 -10.53 -3.62 47.15
C VAL A 13 -11.71 -2.73 46.73
N LEU A 14 -11.43 -1.61 46.04
CA LEU A 14 -12.42 -0.90 45.25
C LEU A 14 -12.68 -1.68 43.95
N PRO A 15 -13.93 -1.95 43.54
CA PRO A 15 -14.20 -2.43 42.20
C PRO A 15 -14.21 -1.24 41.23
N LEU A 16 -13.19 -1.15 40.38
CA LEU A 16 -13.22 -0.30 39.20
C LEU A 16 -14.18 -0.94 38.20
N ALA A 17 -15.39 -0.39 38.07
CA ALA A 17 -16.35 -0.81 37.06
C ALA A 17 -15.82 -0.47 35.67
N CYS A 18 -15.26 -1.46 34.97
CA CYS A 18 -15.03 -1.40 33.53
C CYS A 18 -16.38 -1.35 32.82
N ALA A 19 -16.82 -0.15 32.44
CA ALA A 19 -17.83 0.01 31.40
C ALA A 19 -17.19 -0.42 30.06
N PHE A 20 -17.38 -1.68 29.69
CA PHE A 20 -17.22 -2.09 28.30
C PHE A 20 -18.28 -1.33 27.49
N ALA A 21 -17.87 -0.26 26.82
CA ALA A 21 -18.63 0.27 25.70
C ALA A 21 -18.61 -0.81 24.62
N LEU A 22 -19.67 -1.61 24.57
CA LEU A 22 -20.01 -2.43 23.42
C LEU A 22 -20.17 -1.47 22.25
N ALA A 23 -19.12 -1.34 21.44
CA ALA A 23 -19.20 -0.74 20.13
C ALA A 23 -20.18 -1.62 19.34
N VAL A 24 -21.42 -1.14 19.17
CA VAL A 24 -22.35 -1.72 18.22
C VAL A 24 -21.74 -1.47 16.84
N PRO A 25 -21.38 -2.51 16.06
CA PRO A 25 -20.92 -2.29 14.71
C PRO A 25 -22.07 -1.64 13.93
N THR A 26 -21.85 -0.43 13.45
CA THR A 26 -22.73 0.22 12.46
C THR A 26 -22.82 -0.69 11.24
N ALA A 27 -24.02 -0.95 10.72
CA ALA A 27 -24.22 -1.86 9.59
C ALA A 27 -23.54 -1.31 8.32
N HIS A 28 -22.55 -2.03 7.80
CA HIS A 28 -21.96 -1.79 6.48
C HIS A 28 -22.88 -2.37 5.39
N ALA A 29 -22.95 -1.72 4.22
CA ALA A 29 -23.49 -2.33 3.01
C ALA A 29 -22.67 -3.59 2.68
N ALA A 30 -23.34 -4.73 2.40
CA ALA A 30 -22.67 -6.00 2.14
C ALA A 30 -22.81 -6.36 0.66
N VAL A 31 -21.69 -6.73 0.03
CA VAL A 31 -21.64 -7.29 -1.32
C VAL A 31 -21.10 -8.71 -1.23
N PHE A 32 -21.79 -9.70 -1.81
CA PHE A 32 -21.40 -11.12 -1.72
C PHE A 32 -22.02 -11.96 -2.83
N ILE A 33 -21.50 -13.18 -3.02
CA ILE A 33 -22.02 -14.17 -3.97
C ILE A 33 -23.34 -14.72 -3.44
N ASN A 34 -24.39 -14.61 -4.24
CA ASN A 34 -25.79 -14.86 -3.86
C ASN A 34 -26.35 -16.19 -4.39
N GLU A 35 -25.93 -16.57 -5.60
CA GLU A 35 -26.40 -17.76 -6.32
C GLU A 35 -25.24 -18.28 -7.20
N LEU A 36 -25.10 -19.60 -7.33
CA LEU A 36 -24.02 -20.25 -8.06
C LEU A 36 -24.54 -21.50 -8.78
N HIS A 37 -24.22 -21.63 -10.06
CA HIS A 37 -24.41 -22.85 -10.85
C HIS A 37 -23.11 -23.26 -11.53
N TYR A 38 -22.66 -24.50 -11.32
CA TYR A 38 -21.38 -25.02 -11.79
C TYR A 38 -21.40 -26.49 -12.28
N ASP A 39 -22.44 -27.29 -12.01
CA ASP A 39 -22.51 -28.70 -12.43
C ASP A 39 -23.96 -29.17 -12.67
N ASP A 40 -24.25 -29.82 -13.80
CA ASP A 40 -25.56 -30.40 -14.12
C ASP A 40 -25.55 -31.73 -14.90
N ALA A 41 -26.71 -32.36 -15.02
CA ALA A 41 -26.91 -33.62 -15.75
C ALA A 41 -27.05 -33.46 -17.27
N GLY A 42 -26.65 -32.32 -17.84
CA GLY A 42 -26.80 -31.96 -19.23
C GLY A 42 -26.01 -32.87 -20.18
N ALA A 43 -26.68 -33.40 -21.21
CA ALA A 43 -26.03 -34.27 -22.20
C ALA A 43 -24.96 -33.56 -23.06
N SER A 44 -24.87 -32.23 -22.99
CA SER A 44 -23.88 -31.40 -23.71
C SER A 44 -22.78 -30.87 -22.78
N GLY A 45 -22.67 -31.41 -21.56
CA GLY A 45 -21.91 -30.82 -20.46
C GLY A 45 -22.73 -29.78 -19.70
N ASP A 46 -22.08 -29.12 -18.74
CA ASP A 46 -22.71 -28.20 -17.80
C ASP A 46 -23.27 -26.98 -18.54
N SER A 47 -24.53 -26.63 -18.30
CA SER A 47 -25.26 -25.65 -19.12
C SER A 47 -25.92 -24.57 -18.28
N GLY A 48 -25.71 -23.31 -18.67
CA GLY A 48 -26.25 -22.18 -17.91
C GLY A 48 -25.45 -21.83 -16.65
N GLU A 49 -24.21 -22.28 -16.55
CA GLU A 49 -23.30 -21.94 -15.46
C GLU A 49 -23.22 -20.43 -15.26
N ALA A 50 -23.35 -20.01 -14.01
CA ALA A 50 -23.37 -18.60 -13.67
C ALA A 50 -23.07 -18.34 -12.19
N VAL A 51 -22.61 -17.13 -11.93
CA VAL A 51 -22.37 -16.59 -10.59
C VAL A 51 -23.19 -15.31 -10.45
N GLU A 52 -24.07 -15.25 -9.45
CA GLU A 52 -24.77 -14.02 -9.09
C GLU A 52 -24.13 -13.36 -7.88
N VAL A 53 -24.04 -12.03 -7.94
CA VAL A 53 -23.59 -11.18 -6.84
C VAL A 53 -24.74 -10.27 -6.43
N VAL A 54 -24.93 -10.10 -5.12
CA VAL A 54 -25.89 -9.15 -4.56
C VAL A 54 -25.18 -8.04 -3.80
N ALA A 55 -25.68 -6.82 -3.92
CA ALA A 55 -25.37 -5.69 -3.05
C ALA A 55 -26.59 -5.30 -2.23
N THR A 56 -26.50 -5.43 -0.90
CA THR A 56 -27.66 -5.31 0.00
C THR A 56 -28.14 -3.88 0.21
N ALA A 57 -27.33 -2.88 -0.16
CA ALA A 57 -27.71 -1.47 -0.15
C ALA A 57 -28.13 -0.93 -1.54
N GLY A 58 -28.18 -1.79 -2.57
CA GLY A 58 -28.60 -1.39 -3.92
C GLY A 58 -27.54 -0.60 -4.71
N GLU A 59 -26.32 -0.48 -4.18
CA GLU A 59 -25.17 0.14 -4.88
C GLU A 59 -24.83 -0.60 -6.18
N SER A 60 -24.14 0.07 -7.10
CA SER A 60 -23.75 -0.55 -8.36
C SER A 60 -22.70 -1.62 -8.14
N LEU A 61 -22.86 -2.75 -8.82
CA LEU A 61 -21.86 -3.83 -8.85
C LEU A 61 -20.78 -3.62 -9.93
N SER A 62 -20.79 -2.45 -10.59
CA SER A 62 -19.78 -2.12 -11.59
C SER A 62 -18.38 -2.04 -10.97
N GLY A 63 -17.40 -2.64 -11.63
CA GLY A 63 -16.01 -2.67 -11.16
C GLY A 63 -15.68 -3.89 -10.31
N TYR A 64 -16.67 -4.59 -9.74
CA TYR A 64 -16.45 -5.90 -9.13
C TYR A 64 -16.04 -6.92 -10.19
N ARG A 65 -15.29 -7.93 -9.78
CA ARG A 65 -14.86 -9.03 -10.65
C ARG A 65 -15.05 -10.37 -9.97
N ILE A 66 -15.39 -11.37 -10.78
CA ILE A 66 -15.36 -12.78 -10.40
C ILE A 66 -14.07 -13.39 -10.92
N TYR A 67 -13.34 -14.10 -10.07
CA TYR A 67 -12.17 -14.90 -10.42
C TYR A 67 -12.50 -16.37 -10.21
N LEU A 68 -12.33 -17.18 -11.24
CA LEU A 68 -12.51 -18.64 -11.16
C LEU A 68 -11.16 -19.31 -10.93
N TYR A 69 -11.15 -20.24 -9.98
CA TYR A 69 -9.98 -20.96 -9.51
C TYR A 69 -10.09 -22.45 -9.84
N ASN A 70 -8.97 -23.03 -10.25
CA ASN A 70 -8.81 -24.48 -10.44
C ASN A 70 -7.47 -24.95 -9.87
N GLY A 71 -7.48 -26.02 -9.09
CA GLY A 71 -6.32 -26.60 -8.45
C GLY A 71 -6.07 -28.07 -8.77
N SER A 72 -4.81 -28.44 -8.97
CA SER A 72 -4.39 -29.85 -9.02
C SER A 72 -4.37 -30.52 -7.64
N ALA A 73 -4.37 -29.72 -6.56
CA ALA A 73 -4.43 -30.13 -5.16
C ALA A 73 -5.07 -29.01 -4.32
N PRO A 74 -5.55 -29.30 -3.09
CA PRO A 74 -6.21 -28.29 -2.25
C PRO A 74 -5.38 -27.03 -1.97
N SER A 75 -4.05 -27.11 -1.99
CA SER A 75 -3.15 -25.97 -1.74
C SER A 75 -2.65 -25.25 -3.00
N ALA A 76 -3.11 -25.67 -4.19
CA ALA A 76 -2.52 -25.28 -5.47
C ALA A 76 -3.53 -24.64 -6.44
N ALA A 77 -4.61 -24.02 -5.94
CA ALA A 77 -5.63 -23.44 -6.79
C ALA A 77 -5.17 -22.15 -7.48
N THR A 78 -5.17 -22.14 -8.81
CA THR A 78 -4.74 -21.00 -9.64
C THR A 78 -5.93 -20.37 -10.35
N VAL A 79 -5.86 -19.06 -10.60
CA VAL A 79 -6.86 -18.36 -11.42
C VAL A 79 -6.74 -18.84 -12.88
N TYR A 80 -7.85 -19.27 -13.47
CA TYR A 80 -7.91 -19.58 -14.90
C TYR A 80 -8.81 -18.63 -15.69
N ALA A 81 -9.73 -17.95 -15.01
CA ALA A 81 -10.59 -16.94 -15.64
C ALA A 81 -10.88 -15.78 -14.67
N ASN A 82 -11.11 -14.59 -15.21
CA ASN A 82 -11.68 -13.50 -14.46
C ASN A 82 -12.66 -12.69 -15.34
N THR A 83 -13.81 -12.36 -14.77
CA THR A 83 -14.93 -11.74 -15.51
C THR A 83 -15.42 -10.52 -14.76
N ALA A 84 -15.66 -9.41 -15.47
CA ALA A 84 -16.24 -8.22 -14.88
C ALA A 84 -17.71 -8.46 -14.51
N VAL A 85 -18.12 -8.03 -13.33
CA VAL A 85 -19.52 -8.06 -12.90
C VAL A 85 -20.25 -6.89 -13.55
N PRO A 86 -21.42 -7.11 -14.20
CA PRO A 86 -22.24 -6.03 -14.73
C PRO A 86 -22.70 -5.07 -13.62
N ALA A 87 -23.16 -3.89 -14.00
CA ALA A 87 -23.65 -2.90 -13.03
C ALA A 87 -24.79 -3.42 -12.14
N GLY A 88 -25.58 -4.38 -12.64
CA GLY A 88 -26.67 -5.05 -11.93
C GLY A 88 -28.01 -4.33 -12.01
N SER A 89 -29.08 -5.08 -11.77
CA SER A 89 -30.47 -4.63 -11.77
C SER A 89 -31.01 -4.54 -10.35
N LEU A 90 -31.87 -3.54 -10.09
CA LEU A 90 -32.56 -3.43 -8.81
C LEU A 90 -33.68 -4.47 -8.73
N VAL A 91 -33.75 -5.19 -7.62
CA VAL A 91 -34.75 -6.22 -7.36
C VAL A 91 -35.29 -6.05 -5.94
N SER A 92 -36.59 -6.26 -5.76
CA SER A 92 -37.28 -6.11 -4.47
C SER A 92 -37.44 -7.45 -3.77
N CYS A 93 -36.58 -7.75 -2.81
CA CYS A 93 -36.52 -9.01 -2.08
C CYS A 93 -36.76 -8.79 -0.58
N GLY A 94 -37.88 -8.13 -0.25
CA GLY A 94 -38.16 -7.55 1.07
C GLY A 94 -37.63 -6.12 1.16
N SER A 95 -36.32 -5.94 0.94
CA SER A 95 -35.69 -4.63 0.70
C SER A 95 -35.23 -4.52 -0.75
N GLN A 96 -34.98 -3.29 -1.22
CA GLN A 96 -34.43 -3.06 -2.55
C GLN A 96 -32.93 -3.39 -2.55
N VAL A 97 -32.56 -4.44 -3.26
CA VAL A 97 -31.18 -4.88 -3.46
C VAL A 97 -30.78 -4.71 -4.92
N ARG A 98 -29.49 -4.80 -5.21
CA ARG A 98 -29.01 -4.92 -6.59
C ARG A 98 -28.40 -6.28 -6.80
N VAL A 99 -28.80 -6.96 -7.87
CA VAL A 99 -28.22 -8.25 -8.28
C VAL A 99 -27.58 -8.13 -9.66
N ALA A 100 -26.47 -8.84 -9.87
CA ALA A 100 -25.84 -8.97 -11.17
C ALA A 100 -25.41 -10.41 -11.40
N THR A 101 -25.75 -10.95 -12.56
CA THR A 101 -25.38 -12.30 -12.97
C THR A 101 -24.24 -12.25 -13.97
N VAL A 102 -23.22 -13.09 -13.75
CA VAL A 102 -22.15 -13.38 -14.69
C VAL A 102 -22.38 -14.79 -15.23
N SER A 103 -22.70 -14.92 -16.51
CA SER A 103 -22.92 -16.22 -17.17
C SER A 103 -21.66 -16.69 -17.90
N TYR A 104 -21.47 -18.00 -17.92
CA TYR A 104 -20.37 -18.66 -18.60
C TYR A 104 -20.90 -19.53 -19.75
N ALA A 105 -20.03 -19.78 -20.74
CA ALA A 105 -20.32 -20.79 -21.75
C ALA A 105 -20.26 -22.18 -21.12
N SER A 106 -20.88 -23.19 -21.73
CA SER A 106 -20.90 -24.55 -21.19
C SER A 106 -19.52 -25.10 -20.85
N ASN A 107 -19.41 -25.68 -19.66
CA ASN A 107 -18.17 -26.14 -19.01
C ASN A 107 -17.15 -25.01 -18.77
N GLY A 108 -17.62 -23.79 -18.53
CA GLY A 108 -16.83 -22.60 -18.26
C GLY A 108 -16.45 -22.46 -16.78
N VAL A 109 -17.26 -23.01 -15.88
CA VAL A 109 -16.92 -23.20 -14.46
C VAL A 109 -16.39 -24.64 -14.30
N GLN A 110 -15.43 -24.85 -13.41
CA GLN A 110 -14.86 -26.19 -13.18
C GLN A 110 -15.59 -26.83 -11.98
N ASN A 111 -15.89 -28.13 -12.05
CA ASN A 111 -16.74 -28.88 -11.11
C ASN A 111 -15.97 -29.95 -10.30
N GLY A 112 -14.69 -29.71 -10.01
CA GLY A 112 -13.85 -30.56 -9.17
C GLY A 112 -13.70 -30.05 -7.72
N PRO A 113 -13.22 -30.90 -6.79
CA PRO A 113 -13.10 -30.59 -5.36
C PRO A 113 -12.00 -29.58 -5.03
N ASN A 114 -11.24 -29.14 -6.04
CA ASN A 114 -10.18 -28.15 -5.90
C ASN A 114 -10.50 -26.85 -6.66
N ASP A 115 -11.79 -26.60 -6.93
CA ASP A 115 -12.25 -25.44 -7.67
C ASP A 115 -12.97 -24.46 -6.76
N GLY A 116 -13.06 -23.21 -7.22
CA GLY A 116 -13.72 -22.17 -6.45
C GLY A 116 -13.88 -20.85 -7.17
N VAL A 117 -14.56 -19.94 -6.50
CA VAL A 117 -14.96 -18.63 -7.01
C VAL A 117 -14.60 -17.55 -6.00
N ALA A 118 -13.88 -16.54 -6.46
CA ALA A 118 -13.54 -15.37 -5.67
C ALA A 118 -14.26 -14.14 -6.21
N LEU A 119 -14.97 -13.44 -5.32
CA LEU A 119 -15.50 -12.11 -5.56
C LEU A 119 -14.48 -11.07 -5.10
N VAL A 120 -14.16 -10.13 -5.98
CA VAL A 120 -13.15 -9.11 -5.76
C VAL A 120 -13.75 -7.74 -6.03
N ASP A 121 -13.49 -6.80 -5.13
CA ASP A 121 -14.01 -5.43 -5.24
C ASP A 121 -13.26 -4.61 -6.32
N PRO A 122 -13.74 -3.41 -6.67
CA PRO A 122 -13.06 -2.55 -7.64
C PRO A 122 -11.63 -2.12 -7.24
N ASN A 123 -11.26 -2.27 -5.96
CA ASN A 123 -9.92 -1.96 -5.43
C ASN A 123 -8.98 -3.18 -5.47
N GLY A 124 -9.44 -4.32 -5.99
CA GLY A 124 -8.69 -5.57 -6.04
C GLY A 124 -8.67 -6.33 -4.71
N GLN A 125 -9.48 -5.94 -3.72
CA GLN A 125 -9.59 -6.65 -2.45
C GLN A 125 -10.53 -7.85 -2.57
N LEU A 126 -10.11 -8.98 -2.00
CA LEU A 126 -10.92 -10.18 -1.91
C LEU A 126 -12.10 -9.93 -0.96
N VAL A 127 -13.32 -10.00 -1.50
CA VAL A 127 -14.58 -9.85 -0.76
C VAL A 127 -15.03 -11.19 -0.20
N GLN A 128 -14.98 -12.22 -1.04
CA GLN A 128 -15.39 -13.57 -0.68
C GLN A 128 -14.60 -14.58 -1.51
N PHE A 129 -14.20 -15.69 -0.91
CA PHE A 129 -13.63 -16.82 -1.62
C PHE A 129 -14.37 -18.09 -1.22
N LEU A 130 -15.15 -18.63 -2.16
CA LEU A 130 -15.96 -19.82 -1.96
C LEU A 130 -15.37 -20.97 -2.76
N SER A 131 -15.48 -22.17 -2.22
CA SER A 131 -15.21 -23.42 -2.93
C SER A 131 -16.36 -24.38 -2.70
N TYR A 132 -16.42 -25.44 -3.49
CA TYR A 132 -17.43 -26.49 -3.37
C TYR A 132 -16.71 -27.84 -3.37
N GLU A 133 -17.31 -28.84 -2.70
CA GLU A 133 -16.79 -30.20 -2.57
C GLU A 133 -15.44 -30.37 -1.82
N GLY A 134 -14.75 -29.27 -1.52
CA GLY A 134 -13.51 -29.25 -0.76
C GLY A 134 -13.01 -27.82 -0.54
N ALA A 135 -12.35 -27.56 0.59
CA ALA A 135 -11.71 -26.26 0.83
C ALA A 135 -10.38 -26.18 0.06
N ILE A 136 -10.18 -25.09 -0.67
CA ILE A 136 -8.93 -24.78 -1.39
C ILE A 136 -8.21 -23.57 -0.83
N THR A 137 -6.91 -23.49 -1.06
CA THR A 137 -6.08 -22.31 -0.84
C THR A 137 -5.58 -21.79 -2.19
N GLY A 138 -5.80 -20.50 -2.44
CA GLY A 138 -5.31 -19.87 -3.66
C GLY A 138 -3.79 -19.82 -3.68
N SER A 139 -3.16 -20.28 -4.76
CA SER A 139 -1.70 -20.19 -4.97
C SER A 139 -1.31 -18.93 -5.76
N GLY A 140 -2.29 -18.19 -6.27
CA GLY A 140 -2.10 -16.94 -7.02
C GLY A 140 -3.38 -16.12 -7.14
N GLY A 141 -3.29 -14.96 -7.81
CA GLY A 141 -4.42 -14.05 -7.96
C GLY A 141 -4.89 -13.39 -6.66
N PRO A 142 -6.10 -12.80 -6.63
CA PRO A 142 -6.59 -12.03 -5.48
C PRO A 142 -6.79 -12.85 -4.18
N ALA A 143 -6.95 -14.17 -4.28
CA ALA A 143 -7.02 -15.09 -3.14
C ALA A 143 -5.71 -15.82 -2.82
N ALA A 144 -4.55 -15.30 -3.27
CA ALA A 144 -3.25 -15.89 -2.98
C ALA A 144 -2.99 -16.02 -1.47
N GLY A 145 -2.72 -17.23 -0.99
CA GLY A 145 -2.51 -17.57 0.41
C GLY A 145 -3.79 -17.63 1.26
N VAL A 146 -4.96 -17.38 0.68
CA VAL A 146 -6.24 -17.41 1.40
C VAL A 146 -6.91 -18.75 1.19
N THR A 147 -7.33 -19.40 2.28
CA THR A 147 -8.19 -20.59 2.23
C THR A 147 -9.65 -20.17 2.06
N SER A 148 -10.29 -20.72 1.03
CA SER A 148 -11.71 -20.54 0.73
C SER A 148 -12.62 -21.08 1.84
N GLN A 149 -13.82 -20.53 1.89
CA GLN A 149 -14.94 -21.14 2.61
C GLN A 149 -15.58 -22.20 1.72
N ASN A 150 -15.45 -23.47 2.11
CA ASN A 150 -16.16 -24.56 1.44
C ASN A 150 -17.67 -24.44 1.69
N LEU A 151 -18.44 -24.50 0.61
CA LEU A 151 -19.89 -24.51 0.69
C LEU A 151 -20.38 -25.79 1.39
N PRO A 152 -21.39 -25.68 2.27
CA PRO A 152 -21.96 -26.85 2.93
C PRO A 152 -22.88 -27.67 2.02
N VAL A 153 -23.03 -27.25 0.76
CA VAL A 153 -23.85 -27.84 -0.29
C VAL A 153 -23.04 -27.87 -1.58
N SER A 154 -23.37 -28.79 -2.48
CA SER A 154 -22.70 -28.96 -3.77
C SER A 154 -23.74 -29.31 -4.84
N GLU A 155 -23.35 -29.12 -6.09
CA GLU A 155 -24.01 -29.71 -7.25
C GLU A 155 -23.33 -31.05 -7.59
N SER A 156 -23.84 -31.72 -8.61
CA SER A 156 -23.28 -32.97 -9.14
C SER A 156 -23.75 -33.13 -10.58
N ASN A 157 -23.16 -34.07 -11.32
CA ASN A 157 -23.64 -34.55 -12.62
C ASN A 157 -25.08 -35.15 -12.64
N SER A 158 -25.78 -35.12 -11.51
CA SER A 158 -27.18 -35.50 -11.36
C SER A 158 -28.12 -34.33 -11.05
N SER A 159 -27.57 -33.13 -10.85
CA SER A 159 -28.33 -31.89 -10.68
C SER A 159 -29.15 -31.59 -11.94
N ALA A 160 -30.35 -31.05 -11.76
CA ALA A 160 -31.23 -30.78 -12.89
C ALA A 160 -30.71 -29.58 -13.71
N VAL A 161 -30.78 -29.68 -15.05
CA VAL A 161 -30.48 -28.53 -15.92
C VAL A 161 -31.37 -27.33 -15.54
N GLY A 162 -30.76 -26.15 -15.37
CA GLY A 162 -31.45 -24.93 -14.94
C GLY A 162 -31.73 -24.86 -13.43
N SER A 163 -30.97 -25.60 -12.62
CA SER A 163 -30.92 -25.44 -11.17
C SER A 163 -29.63 -24.75 -10.72
N SER A 164 -29.59 -24.29 -9.47
CA SER A 164 -28.46 -23.57 -8.88
C SER A 164 -28.47 -23.70 -7.36
N LEU A 165 -27.29 -23.55 -6.74
CA LEU A 165 -27.15 -23.30 -5.31
C LEU A 165 -27.56 -21.86 -5.01
N GLN A 166 -28.36 -21.65 -3.97
CA GLN A 166 -28.95 -20.34 -3.64
C GLN A 166 -28.80 -20.04 -2.15
N LEU A 167 -28.48 -18.80 -1.79
CA LEU A 167 -28.63 -18.34 -0.41
C LEU A 167 -30.11 -18.19 -0.03
N THR A 168 -30.49 -18.69 1.15
CA THR A 168 -31.83 -18.59 1.73
C THR A 168 -31.77 -18.06 3.17
N GLY A 169 -32.88 -17.54 3.69
CA GLY A 169 -32.97 -16.97 5.03
C GLY A 169 -33.27 -15.46 5.03
N THR A 170 -33.06 -14.82 6.17
CA THR A 170 -33.42 -13.40 6.36
C THR A 170 -32.29 -12.61 7.01
N GLY A 171 -31.85 -11.50 6.38
CA GLY A 171 -30.81 -10.65 6.95
C GLY A 171 -30.24 -9.60 5.98
N SER A 172 -29.09 -9.03 6.27
CA SER A 172 -28.50 -7.93 5.48
C SER A 172 -27.02 -8.12 5.13
N SER A 173 -26.45 -9.26 5.51
CA SER A 173 -25.08 -9.67 5.21
C SER A 173 -25.02 -11.16 4.88
N ALA A 174 -23.98 -11.61 4.17
CA ALA A 174 -23.81 -13.01 3.78
C ALA A 174 -23.96 -13.99 4.95
N ALA A 175 -23.43 -13.61 6.13
CA ALA A 175 -23.46 -14.44 7.34
C ALA A 175 -24.86 -14.65 7.94
N ASN A 176 -25.88 -13.89 7.49
CA ASN A 176 -27.26 -14.09 7.91
C ASN A 176 -28.02 -15.10 7.06
N PHE A 177 -27.43 -15.53 5.95
CA PHE A 177 -28.02 -16.47 5.02
C PHE A 177 -27.30 -17.81 5.08
N SER A 178 -27.99 -18.85 4.66
CA SER A 178 -27.45 -20.20 4.54
C SER A 178 -27.57 -20.65 3.10
N TRP A 179 -26.55 -21.32 2.58
CA TRP A 179 -26.62 -21.95 1.27
C TRP A 179 -27.59 -23.13 1.29
N ALA A 180 -28.57 -23.08 0.40
CA ALA A 180 -29.49 -24.18 0.11
C ALA A 180 -28.96 -25.01 -1.06
N GLY A 181 -29.28 -26.31 -1.04
CA GLY A 181 -28.93 -27.23 -2.13
C GLY A 181 -29.61 -26.85 -3.44
N SER A 182 -29.13 -27.47 -4.53
CA SER A 182 -29.51 -27.06 -5.89
C SER A 182 -31.02 -27.12 -6.11
N SER A 183 -31.57 -26.03 -6.65
CA SER A 183 -33.01 -25.87 -6.94
C SER A 183 -33.20 -24.99 -8.17
N ALA A 184 -34.41 -24.92 -8.75
CA ALA A 184 -34.67 -24.10 -9.94
C ALA A 184 -34.08 -22.68 -9.79
N GLN A 185 -33.21 -22.30 -10.74
CA GLN A 185 -32.40 -21.09 -10.67
C GLN A 185 -33.25 -19.81 -10.63
N THR A 186 -32.73 -18.78 -9.98
CA THR A 186 -33.37 -17.48 -9.75
C THR A 186 -32.52 -16.30 -10.22
N PHE A 187 -31.47 -16.54 -11.02
CA PHE A 187 -30.60 -15.51 -11.55
C PHE A 187 -31.34 -14.27 -12.07
N GLY A 188 -30.95 -13.10 -11.58
CA GLY A 188 -31.56 -11.80 -11.86
C GLY A 188 -32.82 -11.49 -11.06
N ALA A 189 -33.24 -12.38 -10.15
CA ALA A 189 -34.43 -12.24 -9.31
C ALA A 189 -34.11 -12.58 -7.83
N CYS A 190 -35.13 -12.58 -6.96
CA CYS A 190 -34.93 -12.98 -5.57
C CYS A 190 -34.77 -14.49 -5.45
N ASN A 191 -33.74 -14.93 -4.74
CA ASN A 191 -33.61 -16.33 -4.35
C ASN A 191 -34.82 -16.82 -3.57
N ARG A 192 -35.13 -18.12 -3.71
CA ARG A 192 -36.27 -18.71 -3.03
C ARG A 192 -36.07 -18.72 -1.51
N GLY A 193 -37.02 -18.11 -0.79
CA GLY A 193 -36.98 -18.02 0.67
C GLY A 193 -35.92 -17.08 1.22
N GLN A 194 -35.35 -16.21 0.37
CA GLN A 194 -34.44 -15.15 0.79
C GLN A 194 -35.21 -13.84 1.01
N THR A 195 -34.92 -13.14 2.10
CA THR A 195 -35.50 -11.83 2.40
C THR A 195 -34.45 -10.92 3.01
N PHE A 196 -34.29 -9.71 2.49
CA PHE A 196 -33.27 -8.78 2.98
C PHE A 196 -33.85 -7.80 4.01
N ASN A 197 -33.20 -7.70 5.17
CA ASN A 197 -33.52 -6.82 6.30
C ASN A 197 -32.44 -5.71 6.42
N GLY A 198 -32.24 -4.94 5.36
CA GLY A 198 -31.32 -3.80 5.36
C GLY A 198 -32.11 -2.52 5.13
N SER A 199 -31.80 -1.47 5.89
CA SER A 199 -32.29 -0.10 5.69
C SER A 199 -31.74 0.52 4.40
N GLY A 200 -32.04 -0.11 3.27
CA GLY A 200 -31.86 0.41 1.92
C GLY A 200 -33.22 0.84 1.37
N GLY A 201 -33.65 2.03 1.79
CA GLY A 201 -34.57 2.92 1.08
C GLY A 201 -35.90 2.33 0.58
N GLY A 202 -36.82 2.09 1.49
CA GLY A 202 -38.19 1.69 1.16
C GLY A 202 -39.17 1.88 2.31
N GLY A 203 -39.10 3.04 2.97
CA GLY A 203 -40.16 3.49 3.86
C GLY A 203 -40.21 4.99 3.75
N GLU A 204 -41.40 5.53 3.52
CA GLU A 204 -41.65 6.95 3.61
C GLU A 204 -40.91 7.53 4.84
N THR A 205 -40.02 8.52 4.60
CA THR A 205 -39.19 9.31 5.56
C THR A 205 -37.82 8.74 5.99
N GLY A 206 -36.86 8.65 5.06
CA GLY A 206 -35.42 8.56 5.40
C GLY A 206 -34.88 9.89 5.97
N ALA A 207 -34.00 9.83 6.97
CA ALA A 207 -33.30 11.03 7.45
C ALA A 207 -32.22 11.43 6.44
N ALA A 208 -32.01 12.72 6.23
CA ALA A 208 -30.96 13.18 5.32
C ALA A 208 -29.56 12.81 5.83
N PRO A 209 -28.62 12.41 4.95
CA PRO A 209 -27.27 12.01 5.37
C PRO A 209 -26.53 13.20 6.01
N SER A 210 -25.77 12.94 7.07
CA SER A 210 -24.99 13.96 7.78
C SER A 210 -23.51 13.61 7.81
N ILE A 211 -22.63 14.62 7.85
CA ILE A 211 -21.18 14.41 7.97
C ILE A 211 -20.86 14.13 9.45
N THR A 212 -20.27 12.97 9.72
CA THR A 212 -19.95 12.50 11.08
C THR A 212 -18.50 12.77 11.49
N SER A 213 -17.59 12.89 10.53
CA SER A 213 -16.17 13.15 10.79
C SER A 213 -15.48 13.75 9.57
N THR A 214 -14.45 14.54 9.82
CA THR A 214 -13.51 15.05 8.81
C THR A 214 -12.09 14.96 9.35
N THR A 215 -11.17 14.59 8.48
CA THR A 215 -9.72 14.71 8.71
C THR A 215 -9.15 15.53 7.56
N PRO A 216 -8.44 16.64 7.84
CA PRO A 216 -8.32 17.27 9.15
C PRO A 216 -9.67 17.78 9.69
N THR A 217 -9.76 17.97 11.00
CA THR A 217 -10.93 18.62 11.62
C THR A 217 -10.91 20.13 11.36
N GLN A 218 -12.08 20.78 11.48
CA GLN A 218 -12.19 22.23 11.32
C GLN A 218 -11.21 22.99 12.23
N GLY A 219 -10.37 23.82 11.62
CA GLY A 219 -9.38 24.66 12.29
C GLY A 219 -8.07 23.95 12.64
N ALA A 220 -7.82 22.71 12.20
CA ALA A 220 -6.56 22.02 12.49
C ALA A 220 -5.34 22.83 12.00
N THR A 221 -4.30 22.95 12.82
CA THR A 221 -3.14 23.81 12.51
C THR A 221 -1.87 23.07 12.10
N ASN A 222 -1.84 21.74 12.26
CA ASN A 222 -0.66 20.90 12.05
C ASN A 222 -0.98 19.68 11.17
N PHE A 223 -1.77 19.87 10.10
CA PHE A 223 -2.07 18.78 9.18
C PHE A 223 -0.81 18.39 8.39
N PRO A 224 -0.40 17.11 8.34
CA PRO A 224 0.80 16.73 7.59
C PRO A 224 0.69 17.15 6.11
N ALA A 225 1.78 17.65 5.53
CA ALA A 225 1.83 18.03 4.12
C ALA A 225 1.38 16.89 3.18
N ALA A 226 1.65 15.66 3.59
CA ALA A 226 1.23 14.44 2.90
C ALA A 226 0.15 13.65 3.65
N GLY A 227 -0.63 14.30 4.51
CA GLY A 227 -1.68 13.64 5.28
C GLY A 227 -2.83 13.19 4.39
N ASP A 228 -3.41 12.03 4.70
CA ASP A 228 -4.64 11.58 4.05
C ASP A 228 -5.83 12.42 4.54
N LEU A 229 -6.56 13.06 3.63
CA LEU A 229 -7.84 13.68 3.96
C LEU A 229 -8.91 12.60 4.05
N SER A 230 -9.91 12.79 4.91
CA SER A 230 -11.09 11.92 4.91
C SER A 230 -12.37 12.60 5.33
N VAL A 231 -13.50 12.07 4.85
CA VAL A 231 -14.85 12.50 5.22
C VAL A 231 -15.70 11.26 5.54
N GLY A 232 -16.35 11.27 6.70
CA GLY A 232 -17.31 10.24 7.11
C GLY A 232 -18.74 10.77 7.11
N PHE A 233 -19.70 9.91 6.76
CA PHE A 233 -21.13 10.18 6.76
C PHE A 233 -21.88 9.28 7.75
N SER A 234 -23.11 9.66 8.12
CA SER A 234 -24.00 8.89 9.01
C SER A 234 -24.55 7.62 8.35
N GLU A 235 -24.52 7.58 7.02
CA GLU A 235 -25.00 6.48 6.18
C GLU A 235 -24.27 6.49 4.83
N ALA A 236 -24.56 5.50 3.99
CA ALA A 236 -23.92 5.38 2.69
C ALA A 236 -24.44 6.46 1.73
N VAL A 237 -23.52 7.13 1.03
CA VAL A 237 -23.85 8.15 0.04
C VAL A 237 -23.17 7.86 -1.29
N THR A 238 -23.75 8.38 -2.37
CA THR A 238 -23.17 8.45 -3.70
C THR A 238 -22.76 9.90 -3.99
N LEU A 239 -21.59 10.04 -4.61
CA LEU A 239 -20.97 11.31 -4.94
C LEU A 239 -21.01 11.54 -6.44
N SER A 240 -21.47 12.74 -6.83
CA SER A 240 -21.30 13.26 -8.18
C SER A 240 -20.09 14.19 -8.26
N SER A 241 -19.71 14.58 -9.49
CA SER A 241 -18.59 15.49 -9.72
C SER A 241 -18.74 16.78 -8.88
N GLY A 242 -17.66 17.19 -8.21
CA GLY A 242 -17.65 18.37 -7.35
C GLY A 242 -18.17 18.16 -5.92
N ALA A 243 -18.41 16.90 -5.50
CA ALA A 243 -18.75 16.58 -4.11
C ALA A 243 -17.66 17.03 -3.12
N PHE A 244 -16.38 16.93 -3.50
CA PHE A 244 -15.25 17.44 -2.74
C PHE A 244 -14.36 18.33 -3.62
N ALA A 245 -13.88 19.42 -3.05
CA ALA A 245 -12.87 20.27 -3.67
C ALA A 245 -11.88 20.78 -2.62
N LEU A 246 -10.58 20.69 -2.90
CA LEU A 246 -9.54 21.22 -2.04
C LEU A 246 -8.94 22.48 -2.67
N SER A 247 -8.92 23.58 -1.93
CA SER A 247 -8.24 24.81 -2.31
C SER A 247 -7.28 25.24 -1.21
N CYS A 248 -6.06 25.55 -1.58
CA CYS A 248 -5.03 26.01 -0.66
C CYS A 248 -4.39 27.33 -1.12
N ALA A 249 -3.88 28.10 -0.17
CA ALA A 249 -3.38 29.45 -0.40
C ALA A 249 -2.20 29.52 -1.38
N SER A 250 -1.30 28.53 -1.36
CA SER A 250 -0.12 28.48 -2.21
C SER A 250 -0.34 27.51 -3.38
N SER A 251 -0.89 26.34 -3.10
CA SER A 251 -1.10 25.27 -4.09
C SER A 251 -2.31 25.52 -5.01
N GLY A 252 -3.16 26.51 -4.71
CA GLY A 252 -4.36 26.80 -5.49
C GLY A 252 -5.37 25.65 -5.39
N THR A 253 -6.03 25.31 -6.50
CA THR A 253 -6.95 24.15 -6.54
C THR A 253 -6.14 22.86 -6.64
N VAL A 254 -6.32 21.98 -5.66
CA VAL A 254 -5.64 20.67 -5.60
C VAL A 254 -6.63 19.60 -6.07
N ALA A 255 -6.23 18.82 -7.08
CA ALA A 255 -7.04 17.70 -7.57
C ALA A 255 -7.13 16.61 -6.50
N LEU A 256 -8.31 16.03 -6.32
CA LEU A 256 -8.56 14.96 -5.37
C LEU A 256 -8.96 13.68 -6.10
N SER A 257 -8.42 12.54 -5.65
CA SER A 257 -8.87 11.20 -6.04
C SER A 257 -9.60 10.56 -4.86
N TYR A 258 -10.82 10.07 -5.11
CA TYR A 258 -11.67 9.47 -4.08
C TYR A 258 -12.71 8.52 -4.70
N PRO A 259 -13.19 7.51 -3.94
CA PRO A 259 -14.27 6.63 -4.39
C PRO A 259 -15.57 7.39 -4.56
N THR A 260 -16.47 6.92 -5.44
CA THR A 260 -17.74 7.61 -5.76
C THR A 260 -18.91 7.21 -4.87
N SER A 261 -18.76 6.20 -4.01
CA SER A 261 -19.76 5.82 -3.01
C SER A 261 -19.14 5.24 -1.75
N GLY A 262 -19.88 5.28 -0.63
CA GLY A 262 -19.46 4.73 0.64
C GLY A 262 -19.96 5.54 1.85
N THR A 263 -19.55 5.11 3.05
CA THR A 263 -19.81 5.81 4.32
C THR A 263 -18.59 6.61 4.81
N ARG A 264 -17.39 6.26 4.32
CA ARG A 264 -16.13 6.94 4.59
C ARG A 264 -15.33 7.06 3.30
N PHE A 265 -14.81 8.25 3.04
CA PHE A 265 -14.08 8.58 1.83
C PHE A 265 -12.67 9.01 2.23
N SER A 266 -11.66 8.32 1.73
CA SER A 266 -10.28 8.81 1.74
C SER A 266 -10.08 9.67 0.49
N LEU A 267 -9.57 10.88 0.66
CA LEU A 267 -9.34 11.83 -0.44
C LEU A 267 -7.83 12.01 -0.57
N SER A 268 -7.26 11.42 -1.63
CA SER A 268 -5.84 11.58 -1.95
C SER A 268 -5.64 12.86 -2.74
N THR A 269 -4.68 13.68 -2.33
CA THR A 269 -4.19 14.85 -3.08
C THR A 269 -3.27 14.45 -4.23
N ASN A 270 -2.68 13.24 -4.19
CA ASN A 270 -1.62 12.77 -5.08
C ASN A 270 -0.41 13.73 -5.17
N THR A 271 -0.28 14.64 -4.22
CA THR A 271 0.79 15.63 -4.11
C THR A 271 0.93 16.07 -2.65
N ALA A 272 2.14 16.42 -2.22
CA ALA A 272 2.35 17.01 -0.91
C ALA A 272 1.90 18.48 -0.93
N LEU A 273 1.08 18.87 0.04
CA LEU A 273 0.67 20.25 0.25
C LEU A 273 1.84 21.09 0.78
N VAL A 274 1.86 22.38 0.47
CA VAL A 274 2.91 23.31 0.87
C VAL A 274 2.83 23.57 2.37
N GLY A 275 3.91 23.29 3.09
CA GLY A 275 3.98 23.53 4.53
C GLY A 275 3.63 24.98 4.91
N GLY A 276 2.77 25.16 5.91
CA GLY A 276 2.31 26.45 6.39
C GLY A 276 1.17 27.08 5.57
N GLU A 277 0.77 26.47 4.45
CA GLU A 277 -0.34 26.98 3.69
C GLU A 277 -1.69 26.70 4.37
N ARG A 278 -2.63 27.61 4.16
CA ARG A 278 -4.02 27.42 4.61
C ARG A 278 -4.81 26.75 3.50
N CYS A 279 -5.48 25.67 3.83
CA CYS A 279 -6.32 24.90 2.92
C CYS A 279 -7.78 24.91 3.38
N THR A 280 -8.69 24.75 2.43
CA THR A 280 -10.12 24.57 2.65
C THR A 280 -10.61 23.38 1.84
N LEU A 281 -11.11 22.35 2.51
CA LEU A 281 -11.85 21.25 1.89
C LEU A 281 -13.34 21.62 1.85
N ALA A 282 -13.84 21.92 0.66
CA ALA A 282 -15.27 22.14 0.42
C ALA A 282 -15.98 20.81 0.21
N ILE A 283 -17.12 20.64 0.89
CA ILE A 283 -18.02 19.49 0.78
C ILE A 283 -19.37 20.00 0.28
N THR A 284 -19.71 19.65 -0.97
CA THR A 284 -20.90 20.16 -1.66
C THR A 284 -22.08 19.23 -1.43
N ALA A 285 -23.02 19.61 -0.57
CA ALA A 285 -24.19 18.82 -0.22
C ALA A 285 -25.03 18.45 -1.45
N SER A 286 -25.25 19.39 -2.36
CA SER A 286 -26.06 19.15 -3.57
C SER A 286 -25.44 18.14 -4.54
N ALA A 287 -24.17 17.76 -4.38
CA ALA A 287 -23.49 16.74 -5.16
C ALA A 287 -23.47 15.36 -4.47
N ILE A 288 -24.07 15.25 -3.28
CA ILE A 288 -24.09 14.05 -2.43
C ILE A 288 -25.54 13.57 -2.31
N ARG A 289 -25.79 12.28 -2.53
CA ARG A 289 -27.11 11.67 -2.39
C ARG A 289 -27.05 10.38 -1.61
N ASP A 290 -27.98 10.17 -0.70
CA ASP A 290 -28.25 8.85 -0.14
C ASP A 290 -29.09 8.00 -1.12
N ALA A 291 -29.43 6.78 -0.71
CA ALA A 291 -30.31 5.89 -1.48
C ALA A 291 -31.76 6.43 -1.65
N SER A 292 -32.19 7.35 -0.78
CA SER A 292 -33.51 7.98 -0.80
C SER A 292 -33.53 9.26 -1.66
N GLY A 293 -32.40 9.66 -2.25
CA GLY A 293 -32.26 10.89 -3.02
C GLY A 293 -32.15 12.16 -2.16
N LEU A 294 -31.98 12.05 -0.84
CA LEU A 294 -31.75 13.17 0.05
C LEU A 294 -30.27 13.54 0.06
N SER A 295 -29.99 14.82 0.32
CA SER A 295 -28.63 15.37 0.43
C SER A 295 -28.37 15.85 1.85
N PRO A 296 -27.10 16.02 2.26
CA PRO A 296 -26.78 16.71 3.49
C PRO A 296 -27.47 18.08 3.57
N ALA A 297 -27.78 18.52 4.79
CA ALA A 297 -28.59 19.72 5.01
C ALA A 297 -27.94 21.01 4.46
N ALA A 298 -26.61 21.06 4.43
CA ALA A 298 -25.85 22.22 3.94
C ALA A 298 -24.45 21.82 3.46
N ASN A 299 -23.88 22.66 2.60
CA ASN A 299 -22.46 22.59 2.26
C ASN A 299 -21.61 22.82 3.51
N GLN A 300 -20.44 22.18 3.57
CA GLN A 300 -19.44 22.44 4.61
C GLN A 300 -18.12 22.88 3.98
N ALA A 301 -17.33 23.64 4.73
CA ALA A 301 -16.00 24.07 4.35
C ALA A 301 -15.06 23.84 5.53
N ILE A 302 -14.16 22.88 5.39
CA ILE A 302 -13.21 22.48 6.43
C ILE A 302 -11.90 23.22 6.22
N ALA A 303 -11.67 24.25 7.02
CA ALA A 303 -10.43 25.02 7.01
C ALA A 303 -9.37 24.34 7.86
N PHE A 304 -8.14 24.25 7.35
CA PHE A 304 -6.99 23.73 8.09
C PHE A 304 -5.70 24.42 7.62
N THR A 305 -4.65 24.31 8.42
CA THR A 305 -3.30 24.75 8.08
C THR A 305 -2.41 23.52 7.98
N VAL A 306 -1.72 23.42 6.85
CA VAL A 306 -0.70 22.40 6.65
C VAL A 306 0.43 22.72 7.60
N ALA A 307 0.88 21.72 8.38
CA ALA A 307 2.05 21.83 9.20
C ALA A 307 3.18 22.38 8.33
N THR A 308 3.73 23.53 8.72
CA THR A 308 5.06 23.89 8.24
C THR A 308 5.92 22.69 8.57
N ALA A 309 6.53 22.09 7.55
CA ALA A 309 7.68 21.24 7.74
C ALA A 309 8.69 22.06 8.56
N SER A 310 8.67 21.95 9.88
CA SER A 310 9.78 22.35 10.74
C SER A 310 10.88 21.32 10.49
N GLY A 311 11.45 21.38 9.29
CA GLY A 311 12.26 20.32 8.71
C GLY A 311 13.41 20.85 7.86
N GLY A 312 13.20 21.97 7.15
CA GLY A 312 14.26 22.63 6.37
C GLY A 312 14.92 23.83 7.06
N GLY A 313 14.46 24.21 8.26
CA GLY A 313 15.11 25.24 9.09
C GLY A 313 16.02 24.59 10.14
N THR A 314 16.91 25.38 10.74
CA THR A 314 17.96 25.04 11.74
C THR A 314 17.53 24.15 12.92
N GLY A 315 16.24 23.82 13.08
CA GLY A 315 15.68 23.04 14.18
C GLY A 315 15.66 21.52 14.01
N TYR A 316 15.50 20.94 12.81
CA TYR A 316 15.39 19.47 12.66
C TYR A 316 16.65 18.75 13.18
N TYR A 317 17.81 19.31 12.83
CA TYR A 317 19.11 18.81 13.29
C TYR A 317 19.61 19.49 14.58
N SER A 318 18.77 20.22 15.32
CA SER A 318 19.18 20.92 16.56
C SER A 318 19.79 20.00 17.60
N ARG A 319 19.40 18.72 17.61
CA ARG A 319 19.88 17.69 18.54
C ARG A 319 21.10 16.92 18.04
N VAL A 320 21.60 17.22 16.84
CA VAL A 320 22.81 16.59 16.29
C VAL A 320 24.05 17.16 16.98
N ASN A 321 24.90 16.27 17.48
CA ASN A 321 26.15 16.61 18.17
C ASN A 321 27.34 16.35 17.25
N THR A 322 27.97 17.41 16.74
CA THR A 322 29.10 17.34 15.82
C THR A 322 30.47 17.30 16.51
N ALA A 323 30.53 17.18 17.84
CA ALA A 323 31.77 17.32 18.61
C ALA A 323 32.88 16.30 18.24
N ASN A 324 32.48 15.09 17.84
CA ASN A 324 33.37 14.08 17.27
C ASN A 324 32.55 13.05 16.47
N ALA A 325 33.24 12.20 15.70
CA ALA A 325 32.59 11.24 14.81
C ALA A 325 31.62 10.27 15.51
N GLY A 326 31.96 9.76 16.70
CA GLY A 326 31.09 8.84 17.43
C GLY A 326 29.82 9.51 17.97
N GLN A 327 29.95 10.75 18.46
CA GLN A 327 28.78 11.55 18.87
C GLN A 327 27.93 11.97 17.68
N LEU A 328 28.54 12.32 16.55
CA LEU A 328 27.84 12.64 15.31
C LEU A 328 27.03 11.44 14.83
N ARG A 329 27.65 10.26 14.76
CA ARG A 329 26.99 9.00 14.38
C ARG A 329 25.76 8.71 15.24
N CYS A 330 25.94 8.66 16.56
CA CYS A 330 24.86 8.28 17.45
C CYS A 330 23.72 9.32 17.49
N SER A 331 24.05 10.61 17.42
CA SER A 331 23.06 11.68 17.46
C SER A 331 22.30 11.79 16.15
N LEU A 332 22.96 11.60 15.01
CA LEU A 332 22.30 11.46 13.71
C LEU A 332 21.33 10.28 13.71
N HIS A 333 21.80 9.09 14.07
CA HIS A 333 20.94 7.91 14.19
C HIS A 333 19.71 8.19 15.08
N THR A 334 19.92 8.87 16.22
CA THR A 334 18.84 9.25 17.13
C THR A 334 17.84 10.23 16.52
N VAL A 335 18.30 11.19 15.71
CA VAL A 335 17.45 12.21 15.07
C VAL A 335 16.65 11.63 13.90
N ILE A 336 17.22 10.70 13.14
CA ILE A 336 16.59 10.19 11.90
C ILE A 336 15.83 8.88 12.07
N LYS A 337 15.94 8.20 13.22
CA LYS A 337 15.23 6.95 13.50
C LYS A 337 13.76 7.15 13.88
N GLY A 338 12.96 6.06 13.78
CA GLY A 338 11.54 6.08 14.16
C GLY A 338 10.65 6.85 13.19
N HIS A 339 11.01 6.83 11.90
CA HIS A 339 10.20 7.43 10.85
C HIS A 339 8.87 6.70 10.65
N THR A 340 7.89 7.38 10.05
CA THR A 340 6.61 6.77 9.68
C THR A 340 6.81 5.73 8.58
N VAL A 341 6.37 4.49 8.83
CA VAL A 341 6.54 3.37 7.91
C VAL A 341 5.28 3.19 7.07
N TYR A 342 5.44 3.13 5.75
CA TYR A 342 4.36 2.88 4.80
C TYR A 342 4.46 1.47 4.21
N PRO A 343 3.34 0.85 3.82
CA PRO A 343 3.39 -0.45 3.15
C PRO A 343 4.15 -0.36 1.83
N TYR A 344 4.80 -1.46 1.45
CA TYR A 344 5.48 -1.54 0.15
C TYR A 344 4.48 -1.30 -0.99
N SER A 345 3.33 -1.96 -0.98
CA SER A 345 2.23 -1.72 -1.92
C SER A 345 0.90 -1.68 -1.17
N GLY A 346 -0.08 -0.91 -1.62
CA GLY A 346 -1.42 -0.85 -1.02
C GLY A 346 -2.35 0.11 -1.75
N SER A 347 -3.63 0.13 -1.37
CA SER A 347 -4.67 1.02 -1.93
C SER A 347 -4.66 2.44 -1.34
N GLY A 348 -3.97 2.66 -0.22
CA GLY A 348 -3.67 3.97 0.35
C GLY A 348 -2.24 4.42 0.05
N THR A 349 -1.72 5.35 0.85
CA THR A 349 -0.32 5.79 0.74
C THR A 349 0.64 4.61 0.93
N SER A 350 1.48 4.38 -0.08
CA SER A 350 2.49 3.31 -0.11
C SER A 350 3.79 3.83 -0.74
N THR A 351 4.84 3.00 -0.81
CA THR A 351 6.10 3.43 -1.44
C THR A 351 5.90 3.85 -2.89
N TRP A 352 4.93 3.27 -3.62
CA TRP A 352 4.59 3.76 -4.96
C TRP A 352 4.14 5.21 -4.96
N THR A 353 3.22 5.58 -4.06
CA THR A 353 2.71 6.94 -3.95
C THR A 353 3.87 7.90 -3.73
N ILE A 354 4.69 7.62 -2.71
CA ILE A 354 5.80 8.48 -2.28
C ILE A 354 6.83 8.64 -3.40
N LEU A 355 7.28 7.52 -3.96
CA LEU A 355 8.35 7.51 -4.97
C LEU A 355 7.92 8.15 -6.28
N GLU A 356 6.65 8.05 -6.68
CA GLU A 356 6.19 8.72 -7.90
C GLU A 356 6.10 10.23 -7.78
N MET A 357 5.98 10.77 -6.58
CA MET A 357 6.14 12.22 -6.37
C MET A 357 7.62 12.59 -6.18
N ALA A 358 8.38 11.74 -5.50
CA ALA A 358 9.79 12.01 -5.19
C ALA A 358 10.66 11.97 -6.46
N ASP A 359 10.36 11.06 -7.38
CA ASP A 359 11.05 10.85 -8.66
C ASP A 359 10.22 11.38 -9.84
N GLU A 360 9.34 12.37 -9.60
CA GLU A 360 8.51 13.01 -10.63
C GLU A 360 9.37 13.61 -11.76
N ASP A 361 8.93 13.45 -13.01
CA ASP A 361 9.58 14.09 -14.15
C ASP A 361 9.32 15.61 -14.09
N PRO A 362 10.36 16.46 -13.98
CA PRO A 362 10.20 17.91 -13.83
C PRO A 362 9.50 18.56 -15.03
N ASN A 363 9.47 17.89 -16.18
CA ASN A 363 8.81 18.36 -17.38
C ASN A 363 7.39 17.80 -17.55
N ASN A 364 6.98 16.83 -16.73
CA ASN A 364 5.64 16.22 -16.79
C ASN A 364 5.24 15.52 -15.48
N SER A 365 4.36 16.16 -14.70
CA SER A 365 3.90 15.62 -13.41
C SER A 365 3.08 14.32 -13.49
N GLY A 366 2.62 13.92 -14.68
CA GLY A 366 2.00 12.61 -14.91
C GLY A 366 3.02 11.47 -15.08
N ARG A 367 4.32 11.75 -14.99
CA ARG A 367 5.41 10.83 -15.29
C ARG A 367 6.48 10.85 -14.20
N ILE A 368 7.27 9.79 -14.14
CA ILE A 368 8.49 9.71 -13.33
C ILE A 368 9.71 9.80 -14.23
N LEU A 369 10.81 10.31 -13.70
CA LEU A 369 12.11 10.31 -14.35
C LEU A 369 13.00 9.25 -13.68
N ASP A 370 13.24 8.14 -14.38
CA ASP A 370 13.94 7.01 -13.78
C ASP A 370 15.42 7.32 -13.48
N ALA A 371 15.90 6.79 -12.35
CA ALA A 371 17.23 7.12 -11.85
C ALA A 371 18.37 6.51 -12.66
N TYR A 372 18.17 5.38 -13.37
CA TYR A 372 19.27 4.70 -14.06
C TYR A 372 19.31 5.02 -15.54
N ARG A 373 18.21 4.83 -16.26
CA ARG A 373 18.16 5.04 -17.71
C ARG A 373 17.85 6.50 -18.07
N ASN A 374 17.47 7.35 -17.10
CA ASN A 374 17.08 8.74 -17.30
C ASN A 374 15.90 8.88 -18.27
N ARG A 375 15.02 7.87 -18.30
CA ARG A 375 13.86 7.82 -19.17
C ARG A 375 12.61 8.25 -18.40
N SER A 376 11.72 8.94 -19.10
CA SER A 376 10.41 9.34 -18.57
C SER A 376 9.39 8.20 -18.73
N TYR A 377 8.72 7.78 -17.66
CA TYR A 377 7.69 6.73 -17.66
C TYR A 377 6.35 7.26 -17.13
N ALA A 378 5.24 6.83 -17.73
CA ALA A 378 3.90 7.20 -17.25
C ALA A 378 3.59 6.54 -15.91
N LYS A 379 3.18 7.35 -14.93
CA LYS A 379 2.81 6.87 -13.59
C LYS A 379 1.66 5.87 -13.70
N GLY A 380 1.77 4.77 -12.96
CA GLY A 380 0.74 3.73 -12.92
C GLY A 380 0.74 2.78 -14.14
N SER A 381 0.60 3.29 -15.36
CA SER A 381 0.51 2.46 -16.57
C SER A 381 1.83 1.78 -16.94
N ASP A 382 2.96 2.43 -16.69
CA ASP A 382 4.28 1.88 -17.01
C ASP A 382 4.93 1.19 -15.81
N ARG A 383 4.19 1.00 -14.69
CA ARG A 383 4.69 0.21 -13.55
C ARG A 383 4.87 -1.24 -13.97
N ALA A 384 5.93 -1.86 -13.49
CA ALA A 384 6.11 -3.30 -13.60
C ALA A 384 4.92 -4.03 -12.94
N GLY A 385 4.30 -4.95 -13.67
CA GLY A 385 3.13 -5.72 -13.23
C GLY A 385 1.77 -5.17 -13.66
N THR A 386 1.69 -3.96 -14.23
CA THR A 386 0.45 -3.37 -14.78
C THR A 386 0.55 -3.07 -16.28
N GLY A 387 1.73 -2.67 -16.76
CA GLY A 387 1.98 -2.31 -18.16
C GLY A 387 2.52 -3.44 -19.03
N SER A 388 2.53 -3.21 -20.34
CA SER A 388 3.31 -3.99 -21.32
C SER A 388 4.42 -3.13 -21.94
N GLY A 389 5.53 -3.74 -22.34
CA GLY A 389 6.68 -3.02 -22.90
C GLY A 389 7.72 -2.59 -21.86
N LEU A 390 8.32 -1.41 -22.04
CA LEU A 390 9.29 -0.86 -21.10
C LEU A 390 8.59 -0.41 -19.83
N THR A 391 9.05 -0.91 -18.69
CA THR A 391 8.44 -0.63 -17.38
C THR A 391 9.48 -0.10 -16.41
N TYR A 392 9.01 0.52 -15.33
CA TYR A 392 9.81 0.88 -14.18
C TYR A 392 9.37 0.10 -12.94
N ASN A 393 10.31 -0.12 -12.03
CA ASN A 393 10.09 -0.71 -10.72
C ASN A 393 10.87 0.04 -9.64
N ARG A 394 10.80 -0.46 -8.40
CA ARG A 394 11.47 0.13 -7.25
C ARG A 394 12.81 -0.56 -7.06
N GLU A 395 13.87 0.23 -7.12
CA GLU A 395 15.24 -0.16 -6.85
C GLU A 395 15.56 0.04 -5.37
N HIS A 396 16.13 -0.98 -4.75
CA HIS A 396 16.67 -0.91 -3.40
C HIS A 396 18.15 -0.51 -3.48
N THR A 397 18.48 0.79 -3.44
CA THR A 397 19.88 1.29 -3.56
C THR A 397 20.81 0.69 -2.49
N TRP A 398 20.27 0.26 -1.34
CA TRP A 398 20.87 -0.83 -0.56
C TRP A 398 20.11 -2.13 -0.85
N PRO A 399 20.67 -3.15 -1.52
CA PRO A 399 19.93 -4.34 -1.92
C PRO A 399 19.31 -5.05 -0.72
N ASN A 400 18.01 -5.31 -0.75
CA ASN A 400 17.30 -5.92 0.38
C ASN A 400 17.86 -7.30 0.79
N SER A 401 18.49 -8.04 -0.13
CA SER A 401 19.18 -9.31 0.14
C SER A 401 20.38 -9.18 1.09
N LEU A 402 20.80 -7.96 1.42
CA LEU A 402 21.92 -7.63 2.31
C LEU A 402 21.39 -7.09 3.65
N GLY A 403 20.58 -7.89 4.36
CA GLY A 403 20.18 -7.64 5.75
C GLY A 403 18.67 -7.55 6.01
N PHE A 404 17.82 -7.41 4.98
CA PHE A 404 16.39 -7.17 5.16
C PHE A 404 15.53 -7.68 4.00
N GLY A 405 15.68 -8.95 3.61
CA GLY A 405 15.07 -9.49 2.38
C GLY A 405 13.54 -9.64 2.33
N SER A 406 12.80 -9.18 3.34
CA SER A 406 11.34 -9.32 3.45
C SER A 406 10.64 -7.96 3.50
N ALA A 407 9.48 -7.85 2.84
CA ALA A 407 8.65 -6.65 2.93
C ALA A 407 7.94 -6.49 4.29
N SER A 408 7.84 -7.57 5.08
CA SER A 408 7.24 -7.58 6.42
C SER A 408 8.27 -7.98 7.48
N GLY A 409 8.27 -7.27 8.61
CA GLY A 409 9.16 -7.51 9.74
C GLY A 409 8.68 -8.63 10.67
N ASP A 410 9.39 -8.84 11.78
CA ASP A 410 9.10 -9.91 12.76
C ASP A 410 7.78 -9.74 13.51
N LYS A 411 7.14 -8.57 13.39
CA LYS A 411 5.80 -8.28 13.94
C LYS A 411 4.69 -8.37 12.90
N GLY A 412 4.99 -8.77 11.66
CA GLY A 412 4.03 -8.79 10.55
C GLY A 412 3.64 -7.39 10.03
N LEU A 413 4.28 -6.34 10.52
CA LEU A 413 4.11 -4.97 10.04
C LEU A 413 5.01 -4.72 8.81
N PRO A 414 4.73 -3.69 8.00
CA PRO A 414 5.67 -3.24 6.97
C PRO A 414 7.08 -3.06 7.54
N TYR A 415 8.07 -3.58 6.83
CA TYR A 415 9.45 -3.54 7.31
C TYR A 415 10.11 -2.21 6.94
N ALA A 416 10.46 -1.39 7.94
CA ALA A 416 11.06 -0.07 7.75
C ALA A 416 12.24 -0.05 6.75
N PRO A 417 13.32 -0.86 6.90
CA PRO A 417 14.43 -0.84 5.95
C PRO A 417 14.05 -1.27 4.54
N TYR A 418 12.98 -2.06 4.38
CA TYR A 418 12.48 -2.47 3.07
C TYR A 418 11.64 -1.38 2.38
N THR A 419 10.97 -0.53 3.16
CA THR A 419 9.93 0.39 2.66
C THR A 419 10.31 1.86 2.77
N ASP A 420 11.43 2.16 3.39
CA ASP A 420 11.95 3.51 3.47
C ASP A 420 12.25 4.05 2.05
N THR A 421 11.91 5.30 1.76
CA THR A 421 11.98 5.87 0.40
C THR A 421 13.16 6.83 0.21
N HIS A 422 13.99 7.01 1.24
CA HIS A 422 15.30 7.67 1.11
C HIS A 422 16.33 6.84 0.33
N MET A 423 16.12 5.52 0.18
CA MET A 423 16.98 4.61 -0.62
C MET A 423 16.24 3.83 -1.70
N LEU A 424 14.90 3.82 -1.68
CA LEU A 424 14.15 3.32 -2.82
C LEU A 424 14.19 4.38 -3.91
N TYR A 425 14.42 3.99 -5.15
CA TYR A 425 14.33 4.85 -6.33
C TYR A 425 13.50 4.17 -7.41
N LEU A 426 12.82 4.93 -8.26
CA LEU A 426 12.17 4.38 -9.45
C LEU A 426 13.17 4.24 -10.60
N THR A 427 13.24 3.04 -11.16
CA THR A 427 14.23 2.69 -12.19
C THR A 427 13.64 1.81 -13.28
N ASP A 428 14.19 1.86 -14.49
CA ASP A 428 13.90 0.88 -15.55
C ASP A 428 14.10 -0.56 -15.03
N THR A 429 13.11 -1.43 -15.26
CA THR A 429 13.08 -2.78 -14.70
C THR A 429 14.26 -3.64 -15.14
N ALA A 430 14.76 -3.46 -16.37
CA ALA A 430 15.92 -4.23 -16.87
C ALA A 430 17.23 -3.71 -16.25
N PHE A 431 17.38 -2.39 -16.12
CA PHE A 431 18.58 -1.79 -15.52
C PHE A 431 18.66 -2.13 -14.03
N ASN A 432 17.51 -2.16 -13.33
CA ASN A 432 17.43 -2.65 -11.96
C ASN A 432 17.83 -4.13 -11.87
N ALA A 433 17.30 -4.99 -12.75
CA ALA A 433 17.68 -6.41 -12.78
C ALA A 433 19.19 -6.60 -13.04
N ASP A 434 19.79 -5.79 -13.93
CA ASP A 434 21.23 -5.81 -14.19
C ASP A 434 22.06 -5.31 -13.00
N ARG A 435 21.54 -4.36 -12.22
CA ARG A 435 22.13 -3.94 -10.95
C ARG A 435 22.15 -5.09 -9.96
N GLY A 436 21.00 -5.76 -9.77
CA GLY A 436 20.88 -6.90 -8.87
C GLY A 436 21.31 -6.55 -7.44
N ASN A 437 22.21 -7.32 -6.84
CA ASN A 437 22.78 -7.03 -5.52
C ASN A 437 24.28 -6.73 -5.54
N LYS A 438 24.78 -6.23 -6.67
CA LYS A 438 26.19 -5.88 -6.85
C LYS A 438 26.55 -4.63 -6.03
N PRO A 439 27.72 -4.57 -5.38
CA PRO A 439 28.23 -3.35 -4.78
C PRO A 439 28.35 -2.21 -5.79
N TYR A 440 28.01 -0.99 -5.38
CA TYR A 440 28.44 0.20 -6.10
C TYR A 440 29.96 0.32 -6.01
N ALA A 441 30.61 0.38 -7.16
CA ALA A 441 32.06 0.53 -7.26
C ALA A 441 32.42 1.14 -8.62
N THR A 442 33.63 1.68 -8.75
CA THR A 442 34.17 2.09 -10.05
C THR A 442 34.42 0.86 -10.92
N CYS A 443 34.00 0.94 -12.17
CA CYS A 443 34.10 -0.07 -13.20
C CYS A 443 35.39 0.08 -14.01
N THR A 444 35.54 -0.76 -15.03
CA THR A 444 36.69 -0.69 -15.96
C THR A 444 36.17 -0.75 -17.39
N SER A 445 37.06 -0.63 -18.38
CA SER A 445 36.67 -0.71 -19.79
C SER A 445 36.10 -2.06 -20.24
N SER A 446 36.13 -3.10 -19.39
CA SER A 446 35.48 -4.39 -19.66
C SER A 446 34.04 -4.48 -19.15
N CYS A 447 33.53 -3.47 -18.45
CA CYS A 447 32.15 -3.45 -18.00
C CYS A 447 31.18 -3.29 -19.18
N GLY A 448 30.03 -3.94 -19.09
CA GLY A 448 28.95 -3.81 -20.04
C GLY A 448 28.22 -2.46 -19.86
N GLU A 449 27.93 -1.80 -20.97
CA GLU A 449 27.25 -0.50 -20.99
C GLU A 449 25.74 -0.65 -20.79
N ARG A 450 25.15 0.31 -20.08
CA ARG A 450 23.71 0.54 -19.95
C ARG A 450 23.44 2.02 -20.16
N VAL A 451 23.12 2.35 -21.41
CA VAL A 451 23.02 3.72 -21.95
C VAL A 451 21.91 4.51 -21.27
N THR A 452 22.17 5.79 -21.00
CA THR A 452 21.18 6.75 -20.51
C THR A 452 20.50 7.47 -21.69
N GLU A 453 19.26 7.89 -21.50
CA GLU A 453 18.52 8.75 -22.43
C GLU A 453 18.71 10.24 -22.06
N VAL A 454 18.68 11.12 -23.06
CA VAL A 454 18.73 12.57 -22.79
C VAL A 454 17.39 13.00 -22.23
N ASN A 455 17.38 13.49 -21.00
CA ASN A 455 16.21 14.10 -20.35
C ASN A 455 16.67 15.07 -19.26
N ASP A 456 15.93 16.17 -19.08
CA ASP A 456 16.15 17.18 -18.05
C ASP A 456 17.61 17.69 -17.99
N GLY A 457 18.15 18.01 -19.16
CA GLY A 457 19.52 18.51 -19.32
C GLY A 457 20.62 17.50 -18.92
N GLY A 458 20.27 16.24 -18.65
CA GLY A 458 21.19 15.17 -18.28
C GLY A 458 21.03 13.92 -19.13
N GLY A 459 21.92 12.96 -18.89
CA GLY A 459 21.93 11.68 -19.59
C GLY A 459 22.31 11.83 -21.07
N GLY A 460 22.10 10.76 -21.82
CA GLY A 460 22.48 10.65 -23.21
C GLY A 460 23.97 10.39 -23.43
N GLY A 461 24.24 9.75 -24.56
CA GLY A 461 25.58 9.34 -24.96
C GLY A 461 25.76 7.82 -24.80
N SER A 462 26.30 7.19 -25.82
CA SER A 462 26.79 5.81 -25.80
C SER A 462 28.27 5.82 -26.18
N GLY A 463 29.06 4.87 -25.67
CA GLY A 463 30.47 4.82 -25.99
C GLY A 463 31.31 3.89 -25.13
N ARG A 464 32.62 4.16 -25.07
CA ARG A 464 33.53 3.42 -24.20
C ARG A 464 33.55 4.03 -22.81
N TYR A 465 33.69 3.18 -21.80
CA TYR A 465 33.93 3.58 -20.42
C TYR A 465 34.97 4.72 -20.31
N PRO A 466 34.71 5.77 -19.50
CA PRO A 466 33.62 5.86 -18.53
C PRO A 466 32.28 6.43 -19.06
N GLY A 467 32.22 6.99 -20.28
CA GLY A 467 31.00 7.48 -20.94
C GLY A 467 30.00 8.24 -20.06
N ASN A 468 28.73 8.28 -20.47
CA ASN A 468 27.62 8.81 -19.68
C ASN A 468 26.53 7.75 -19.51
N SER A 469 26.97 6.57 -19.09
CA SER A 469 26.17 5.35 -18.99
C SER A 469 26.33 4.73 -17.61
N ASN A 470 25.44 3.82 -17.26
CA ASN A 470 25.69 2.89 -16.16
C ASN A 470 26.60 1.76 -16.68
N TRP A 471 27.43 1.21 -15.80
CA TRP A 471 28.39 0.16 -16.16
C TRP A 471 28.24 -1.04 -15.24
N VAL A 472 28.12 -2.21 -15.86
CA VAL A 472 27.81 -3.45 -15.15
C VAL A 472 28.90 -4.47 -15.38
N ARG A 473 29.36 -5.07 -14.28
CA ARG A 473 30.21 -6.26 -14.30
C ARG A 473 29.50 -7.37 -13.53
N THR A 474 29.29 -8.51 -14.19
CA THR A 474 28.72 -9.73 -13.61
C THR A 474 29.78 -10.53 -12.85
N PRO A 475 29.40 -11.52 -12.01
CA PRO A 475 28.04 -11.94 -11.63
C PRO A 475 27.38 -11.00 -10.61
N ASP A 476 26.18 -11.34 -10.14
CA ASP A 476 25.63 -10.77 -8.91
C ASP A 476 26.53 -11.04 -7.67
N GLY A 477 26.30 -10.27 -6.61
CA GLY A 477 27.05 -10.33 -5.36
C GLY A 477 28.40 -9.62 -5.40
N ASN A 478 29.26 -9.92 -4.43
CA ASN A 478 30.54 -9.23 -4.24
C ASN A 478 31.58 -9.42 -5.36
N GLY A 479 31.36 -10.33 -6.31
CA GLY A 479 32.20 -10.48 -7.50
C GLY A 479 31.89 -9.47 -8.62
N GLY A 480 30.67 -8.92 -8.63
CA GLY A 480 30.19 -7.98 -9.64
C GLY A 480 30.28 -6.51 -9.24
N THR A 481 29.96 -5.60 -10.14
CA THR A 481 29.98 -4.16 -9.88
C THR A 481 28.88 -3.48 -10.67
N PHE A 482 28.27 -2.48 -10.05
CA PHE A 482 27.44 -1.53 -10.75
C PHE A 482 28.00 -0.12 -10.53
N GLU A 483 28.38 0.56 -11.61
CA GLU A 483 28.71 1.98 -11.57
C GLU A 483 27.56 2.76 -12.18
N VAL A 484 26.91 3.61 -11.39
CA VAL A 484 25.84 4.48 -11.89
C VAL A 484 26.44 5.64 -12.69
N TRP A 485 25.68 6.15 -13.65
CA TRP A 485 26.08 7.31 -14.47
C TRP A 485 26.29 8.59 -13.63
N GLY A 486 27.05 9.54 -14.18
CA GLY A 486 27.67 10.64 -13.45
C GLY A 486 26.74 11.44 -12.53
N LYS A 487 25.57 11.88 -13.05
CA LYS A 487 24.59 12.75 -12.34
C LYS A 487 23.87 12.05 -11.17
N ARG A 488 24.12 10.76 -10.95
CA ARG A 488 23.42 9.95 -9.93
C ARG A 488 24.38 9.28 -8.96
N LYS A 489 25.68 9.52 -9.10
CA LYS A 489 26.70 8.91 -8.24
C LYS A 489 26.55 9.39 -6.80
N GLY A 490 26.33 10.69 -6.63
CA GLY A 490 26.10 11.32 -5.35
C GLY A 490 24.81 10.84 -4.70
N ASP A 491 23.72 10.83 -5.46
CA ASP A 491 22.39 10.40 -5.01
C ASP A 491 22.43 8.99 -4.42
N MET A 492 22.99 8.05 -5.19
CA MET A 492 23.10 6.65 -4.76
C MET A 492 24.04 6.53 -3.57
N ALA A 493 25.15 7.27 -3.55
CA ALA A 493 26.07 7.25 -2.42
C ALA A 493 25.42 7.73 -1.12
N ARG A 494 24.69 8.85 -1.15
CA ARG A 494 24.00 9.42 0.01
C ARG A 494 22.85 8.55 0.49
N ALA A 495 22.16 7.86 -0.42
CA ALA A 495 21.13 6.88 -0.06
C ALA A 495 21.72 5.67 0.70
N VAL A 496 22.83 5.07 0.24
CA VAL A 496 23.48 3.96 0.95
C VAL A 496 24.09 4.43 2.27
N MET A 497 24.72 5.60 2.30
CA MET A 497 25.24 6.20 3.53
C MET A 497 24.15 6.45 4.58
N TYR A 498 23.00 6.97 4.15
CA TYR A 498 21.84 7.15 5.01
C TYR A 498 21.40 5.83 5.65
N MET A 499 21.32 4.73 4.88
CA MET A 499 20.92 3.43 5.41
C MET A 499 21.84 2.96 6.54
N ALA A 500 23.15 3.16 6.40
CA ALA A 500 24.14 2.75 7.41
C ALA A 500 24.07 3.55 8.72
N ILE A 501 23.48 4.74 8.73
CA ILE A 501 23.27 5.55 9.94
C ILE A 501 21.84 5.43 10.46
N ARG A 502 20.86 5.29 9.58
CA ARG A 502 19.46 5.09 10.00
C ARG A 502 19.30 3.75 10.70
N TYR A 503 19.93 2.69 10.22
CA TYR A 503 19.74 1.33 10.72
C TYR A 503 21.01 0.81 11.39
N GLU A 504 21.11 1.04 12.70
CA GLU A 504 22.24 0.60 13.55
C GLU A 504 21.88 -0.57 14.47
N GLY A 505 20.85 -1.35 14.10
CA GLY A 505 20.29 -2.42 14.90
C GLY A 505 19.34 -1.96 16.01
N GLY A 506 18.79 -2.93 16.73
CA GLY A 506 17.90 -2.70 17.87
C GLY A 506 16.42 -2.93 17.52
N THR A 507 15.54 -2.16 18.13
CA THR A 507 14.09 -2.26 17.94
C THR A 507 13.47 -0.88 17.79
N ASP A 508 12.52 -0.75 16.88
CA ASP A 508 11.68 0.44 16.80
C ASP A 508 10.90 0.64 18.12
N ALA A 509 10.92 1.85 18.65
CA ALA A 509 10.39 2.15 19.97
C ALA A 509 8.85 2.14 20.02
N ALA A 510 8.18 2.40 18.90
CA ALA A 510 6.72 2.47 18.84
C ALA A 510 6.10 1.08 18.64
N THR A 511 6.74 0.24 17.83
CA THR A 511 6.19 -1.05 17.40
C THR A 511 6.89 -2.26 18.02
N GLY A 512 8.09 -2.07 18.58
CA GLY A 512 8.94 -3.18 19.06
C GLY A 512 9.46 -4.09 17.93
N GLN A 513 9.32 -3.68 16.67
CA GLN A 513 9.83 -4.40 15.51
C GLN A 513 11.36 -4.33 15.49
N SER A 514 12.01 -5.46 15.19
CA SER A 514 13.46 -5.52 15.11
C SER A 514 13.97 -4.71 13.91
N GLU A 515 15.08 -3.98 14.05
CA GLU A 515 15.76 -3.27 12.96
C GLU A 515 17.15 -3.89 12.71
N PRO A 516 17.64 -3.93 11.47
CA PRO A 516 18.95 -4.49 11.14
C PRO A 516 20.08 -3.52 11.51
N ASP A 517 21.29 -4.05 11.72
CA ASP A 517 22.52 -3.27 11.78
C ASP A 517 23.18 -3.27 10.39
N LEU A 518 23.20 -2.11 9.73
CA LEU A 518 23.71 -1.94 8.37
C LEU A 518 25.02 -1.14 8.39
N GLU A 519 26.08 -1.69 7.80
CA GLU A 519 27.40 -1.07 7.82
C GLU A 519 28.05 -0.95 6.43
N LEU A 520 28.77 0.15 6.19
CA LEU A 520 29.59 0.32 4.99
C LEU A 520 30.94 -0.40 5.14
N THR A 521 31.50 -0.91 4.04
CA THR A 521 32.80 -1.60 4.07
C THR A 521 33.54 -1.51 2.73
N ASP A 522 34.86 -1.31 2.76
CA ASP A 522 35.69 -1.52 1.57
C ASP A 522 36.06 -3.01 1.35
N ASP A 523 35.84 -3.85 2.37
CA ASP A 523 36.06 -5.30 2.28
C ASP A 523 34.87 -5.99 1.61
N ARG A 524 35.04 -6.26 0.31
CA ARG A 524 34.06 -6.96 -0.54
C ARG A 524 33.69 -8.34 -0.01
N SER A 525 34.58 -9.02 0.73
CA SER A 525 34.30 -10.36 1.24
C SER A 525 33.16 -10.37 2.26
N LYS A 526 32.90 -9.24 2.93
CA LYS A 526 31.79 -9.07 3.87
C LYS A 526 30.44 -8.78 3.20
N ILE A 527 30.44 -8.34 1.94
CA ILE A 527 29.22 -7.99 1.20
C ILE A 527 28.58 -9.27 0.65
N VAL A 528 27.82 -9.95 1.50
CA VAL A 528 27.19 -11.23 1.19
C VAL A 528 25.71 -11.20 1.50
N GLN A 529 24.93 -12.01 0.76
CA GLN A 529 23.51 -12.18 1.05
C GLN A 529 23.32 -12.73 2.46
N THR A 530 22.50 -12.04 3.25
CA THR A 530 22.28 -12.38 4.65
C THR A 530 21.00 -11.71 5.15
N SER A 531 20.37 -12.31 6.16
CA SER A 531 19.36 -11.67 7.01
C SER A 531 19.91 -11.34 8.41
N ALA A 532 21.16 -11.69 8.69
CA ALA A 532 21.82 -11.43 9.96
C ALA A 532 22.42 -10.03 10.01
N SER A 533 22.52 -9.50 11.22
CA SER A 533 23.20 -8.24 11.52
C SER A 533 24.57 -8.51 12.18
N PRO A 534 25.62 -7.74 11.86
CA PRO A 534 25.64 -6.67 10.87
C PRO A 534 25.63 -7.20 9.43
N ALA A 535 24.91 -6.51 8.55
CA ALA A 535 24.94 -6.72 7.10
C ALA A 535 25.71 -5.59 6.43
N TYR A 536 26.48 -5.92 5.40
CA TYR A 536 27.40 -4.96 4.79
C TYR A 536 27.06 -4.67 3.34
N MET A 537 27.25 -3.41 2.92
CA MET A 537 27.13 -2.98 1.53
C MET A 537 27.99 -1.74 1.26
N GLY A 538 28.36 -1.54 0.00
CA GLY A 538 28.94 -0.30 -0.49
C GLY A 538 30.41 -0.11 -0.12
N LEU A 539 31.25 0.12 -1.13
CA LEU A 539 32.65 0.46 -0.91
C LEU A 539 32.75 1.88 -0.35
N LEU A 540 32.96 2.01 0.96
CA LEU A 540 32.97 3.28 1.69
C LEU A 540 33.82 4.34 0.96
N SER A 541 35.03 3.97 0.56
CA SER A 541 35.94 4.85 -0.17
C SER A 541 35.35 5.35 -1.50
N THR A 542 34.67 4.47 -2.25
CA THR A 542 34.04 4.83 -3.53
C THR A 542 32.82 5.70 -3.32
N LEU A 543 31.96 5.36 -2.35
CA LEU A 543 30.76 6.13 -2.05
C LEU A 543 31.12 7.55 -1.59
N LEU A 544 32.15 7.71 -0.74
CA LEU A 544 32.65 9.04 -0.35
C LEU A 544 33.20 9.82 -1.54
N ALA A 545 33.95 9.18 -2.44
CA ALA A 545 34.45 9.83 -3.64
C ALA A 545 33.32 10.29 -4.56
N TRP A 546 32.28 9.46 -4.74
CA TRP A 546 31.09 9.80 -5.53
C TRP A 546 30.28 10.93 -4.90
N HIS A 547 30.03 10.86 -3.59
CA HIS A 547 29.35 11.91 -2.84
C HIS A 547 30.04 13.28 -3.00
N GLN A 548 31.37 13.32 -2.99
CA GLN A 548 32.13 14.57 -3.16
C GLN A 548 32.17 15.06 -4.61
N ALA A 549 32.23 14.13 -5.58
CA ALA A 549 32.28 14.48 -7.00
C ALA A 549 30.92 14.95 -7.55
N ASP A 550 29.82 14.53 -6.93
CA ASP A 550 28.44 14.82 -7.31
C ASP A 550 27.66 15.35 -6.09
N PRO A 551 27.83 16.62 -5.71
CA PRO A 551 27.20 17.20 -4.52
C PRO A 551 25.67 17.29 -4.68
N PRO A 552 24.89 17.40 -3.57
CA PRO A 552 23.44 17.48 -3.67
C PRO A 552 22.97 18.64 -4.56
N ASP A 553 22.09 18.35 -5.50
CA ASP A 553 21.44 19.34 -6.36
C ASP A 553 20.02 19.69 -5.88
N ASP A 554 19.34 20.58 -6.59
CA ASP A 554 17.98 21.00 -6.22
C ASP A 554 16.96 19.87 -6.35
N ALA A 555 17.15 18.95 -7.31
CA ALA A 555 16.25 17.82 -7.50
C ALA A 555 16.37 16.84 -6.34
N GLU A 556 17.58 16.54 -5.88
CA GLU A 556 17.79 15.66 -4.72
C GLU A 556 17.28 16.30 -3.42
N ARG A 557 17.47 17.61 -3.23
CA ARG A 557 16.89 18.34 -2.09
C ARG A 557 15.36 18.32 -2.11
N ALA A 558 14.75 18.50 -3.29
CA ALA A 558 13.31 18.41 -3.45
C ALA A 558 12.80 17.00 -3.15
N ARG A 559 13.48 15.97 -3.65
CA ARG A 559 13.21 14.57 -3.33
C ARG A 559 13.27 14.29 -1.83
N ASN A 560 14.32 14.73 -1.15
CA ASN A 560 14.49 14.59 0.30
C ASN A 560 13.33 15.28 1.05
N GLN A 561 12.86 16.44 0.56
CA GLN A 561 11.70 17.13 1.12
C GLN A 561 10.38 16.39 0.89
N VAL A 562 10.17 15.79 -0.29
CA VAL A 562 9.00 14.94 -0.55
C VAL A 562 9.02 13.77 0.43
N VAL A 563 10.10 12.99 0.49
CA VAL A 563 10.18 11.85 1.40
C VAL A 563 9.95 12.26 2.86
N PHE A 564 10.55 13.36 3.31
CA PHE A 564 10.33 13.91 4.64
C PHE A 564 8.85 14.21 4.93
N SER A 565 8.10 14.72 3.96
CA SER A 565 6.69 15.05 4.16
C SER A 565 5.82 13.82 4.49
N PHE A 566 6.26 12.63 4.09
CA PHE A 566 5.61 11.34 4.38
C PHE A 566 6.23 10.65 5.59
N GLN A 567 7.53 10.37 5.55
CA GLN A 567 8.20 9.55 6.56
C GLN A 567 8.59 10.35 7.81
N GLY A 568 8.56 11.68 7.76
CA GLY A 568 8.89 12.53 8.90
C GLY A 568 10.38 12.57 9.26
N ASN A 569 11.24 11.88 8.51
CA ASN A 569 12.69 11.93 8.67
C ASN A 569 13.39 12.39 7.38
N ARG A 570 14.61 12.93 7.51
CA ARG A 570 15.41 13.47 6.40
C ARG A 570 16.71 12.69 6.22
N ASN A 571 17.18 12.60 4.97
CA ASN A 571 18.54 12.13 4.69
C ASN A 571 19.55 13.24 5.05
N PRO A 572 20.35 13.08 6.12
CA PRO A 572 21.26 14.11 6.59
C PRO A 572 22.38 14.40 5.61
N PHE A 573 22.71 13.48 4.71
CA PHE A 573 23.81 13.67 3.77
C PHE A 573 23.39 14.48 2.54
N VAL A 574 22.08 14.69 2.33
CA VAL A 574 21.53 15.63 1.35
C VAL A 574 21.52 17.05 1.94
N ASP A 575 21.10 17.19 3.20
CA ASP A 575 20.97 18.49 3.87
C ASP A 575 22.31 19.02 4.42
N HIS A 576 23.17 18.12 4.90
CA HIS A 576 24.49 18.39 5.49
C HIS A 576 25.55 17.45 4.87
N PRO A 577 25.89 17.64 3.59
CA PRO A 577 26.87 16.78 2.91
C PRO A 577 28.24 16.77 3.62
N GLU A 578 28.61 17.84 4.32
CA GLU A 578 29.85 17.94 5.09
C GLU A 578 29.98 16.92 6.23
N TRP A 579 28.88 16.27 6.66
CA TRP A 579 28.91 15.24 7.69
C TRP A 579 29.32 13.86 7.15
N ALA A 580 29.21 13.62 5.84
CA ALA A 580 29.61 12.36 5.22
C ALA A 580 31.14 12.24 5.17
N THR A 581 31.72 11.68 6.24
CA THR A 581 33.18 11.50 6.37
C THR A 581 33.53 10.05 6.66
N SER A 582 34.73 9.62 6.27
CA SER A 582 35.23 8.29 6.63
C SER A 582 35.22 8.06 8.16
N GLY A 583 35.54 9.10 8.94
CA GLY A 583 35.50 9.04 10.40
C GLY A 583 34.10 8.73 10.96
N LEU A 584 33.04 9.29 10.36
CA LEU A 584 31.66 8.98 10.76
C LEU A 584 31.37 7.48 10.64
N PHE A 585 31.60 6.91 9.45
CA PHE A 585 31.20 5.54 9.15
C PHE A 585 32.11 4.48 9.79
N THR A 586 33.35 4.85 10.16
CA THR A 586 34.30 3.95 10.83
C THR A 586 34.37 4.15 12.34
N SER A 587 33.62 5.11 12.89
CA SER A 587 33.58 5.37 14.34
C SER A 587 32.91 4.23 15.10
N ALA A 588 33.40 3.97 16.31
CA ALA A 588 32.72 3.09 17.25
C ALA A 588 31.50 3.80 17.87
N LYS A 589 30.45 3.03 18.19
CA LYS A 589 29.31 3.52 18.98
C LYS A 589 29.84 4.02 20.34
N PRO A 590 29.61 5.28 20.72
CA PRO A 590 30.12 5.83 21.98
C PRO A 590 29.42 5.18 23.17
N ALA A 591 30.10 5.11 24.32
CA ALA A 591 29.54 4.55 25.56
C ALA A 591 28.26 5.28 26.03
N SER A 592 28.13 6.57 25.70
CA SER A 592 26.90 7.34 25.88
C SER A 592 26.68 8.25 24.67
N CYS A 593 25.43 8.35 24.22
CA CYS A 593 25.06 9.29 23.17
C CYS A 593 24.60 10.61 23.77
N GLN A 594 25.34 11.68 23.48
CA GLN A 594 25.06 13.03 23.95
C GLN A 594 24.44 13.82 22.79
N LEU A 595 23.20 14.27 22.99
CA LEU A 595 22.50 15.10 22.02
C LEU A 595 22.85 16.57 22.26
N ALA A 596 22.87 17.37 21.20
CA ALA A 596 22.96 18.81 21.34
C ALA A 596 21.68 19.37 22.00
N ASN A 597 21.83 20.47 22.72
CA ASN A 597 20.78 21.11 23.52
C ASN A 597 19.82 21.94 22.68
#